data_AF-A0A7C3I6Z7-F1
#
_entry.id   AF-A0A7C3I6Z7-F1
#
_cell.length_a   1.000
_cell.length_b   1.000
_cell.length_c   1.000
_cell.angle_alpha   90.00
_cell.angle_beta   90.00
_cell.angle_gamma   90.00
#
_symmetry.space_group_name_H-M   'P 1'
#
loop_
_entity.id
_entity.type
_entity.pdbx_description
1 polymer ?
#
loop_
_entity_poly.entity_id
_entity_poly.type
_entity_poly.pdbx_seq_one_letter_code
_entity_poly.pdbx_strand_id
1 'polypeptide(L)'
;VAGPIERPGNLLPQFRQPVKASSSRFTEGLRLILFGFFKKVVIADRMAEMVNVVYNHPGEHYGFSVVAATVFFAFQIYGDFSGYTDIARGSARIMGYDLMVNFRLPYFSKNVKEFWQRWHISLSTWFRDYLYISMGGNRKGKNRQTFNTFVVFVVSGLWHGANWTFVIWGALHGLYVTAGSMMSGIRKKVNSFLGWKENMPIRKIYDIGLTFLLVNFAWIFFRANNTGDAFTLIAHIFKNSSHWFSTSFIQTWDSFTISLVMLALLLFIQLLIRKSDFPDWAGKQPAILRYSLYMILLWSVLLFGNFGNHQFIYFQF
;
A
#
# COMPACT_ATOMS: atom_id res chain seq x y z
N VAL A 1 -9.72 2.77 15.10
CA VAL A 1 -9.49 1.33 15.38
C VAL A 1 -8.18 0.82 14.77
N ALA A 2 -7.82 1.16 13.52
CA ALA A 2 -6.54 0.73 12.89
C ALA A 2 -5.50 1.87 12.72
N GLY A 3 -4.95 2.36 13.84
CA GLY A 3 -3.83 3.30 13.83
C GLY A 3 -2.46 2.61 13.68
N PRO A 4 -1.36 3.35 13.56
CA PRO A 4 -0.01 2.78 13.63
C PRO A 4 0.20 1.94 14.91
N ILE A 5 0.88 0.80 14.78
CA ILE A 5 1.23 -0.05 15.93
C ILE A 5 2.39 0.60 16.68
N GLU A 6 2.05 1.34 17.74
CA GLU A 6 3.02 2.10 18.51
C GLU A 6 3.96 1.25 19.37
N ARG A 7 5.08 1.87 19.75
CA ARG A 7 6.03 1.32 20.72
C ARG A 7 5.93 2.04 22.05
N PRO A 8 5.99 1.31 23.19
CA PRO A 8 6.10 1.94 24.49
C PRO A 8 7.25 2.95 24.57
N GLY A 9 8.41 2.63 23.96
CA GLY A 9 9.57 3.51 23.92
C GLY A 9 9.38 4.80 23.11
N ASN A 10 8.46 4.84 22.15
CA ASN A 10 8.15 6.04 21.37
C ASN A 10 7.03 6.86 22.02
N LEU A 11 5.97 6.20 22.52
CA LEU A 11 4.74 6.85 22.96
C LEU A 11 4.76 7.25 24.44
N LEU A 12 5.23 6.37 25.35
CA LEU A 12 5.17 6.63 26.80
C LEU A 12 5.96 7.87 27.24
N PRO A 13 7.15 8.19 26.68
CA PRO A 13 7.85 9.42 27.02
C PRO A 13 7.03 10.68 26.69
N GLN A 14 6.22 10.66 25.63
CA GLN A 14 5.39 11.79 25.23
C GLN A 14 4.24 12.03 26.22
N PHE A 15 3.64 10.96 26.77
CA PHE A 15 2.58 11.06 27.78
C PHE A 15 3.07 11.62 29.13
N ARG A 16 4.35 11.49 29.43
CA ARG A 16 4.95 12.02 30.66
C ARG A 16 5.29 13.50 30.57
N GLN A 17 5.29 14.08 29.37
CA GLN A 17 5.55 15.50 29.16
C GLN A 17 4.24 16.28 29.14
N PRO A 18 4.19 17.49 29.74
CA PRO A 18 3.00 18.32 29.68
C PRO A 18 2.73 18.76 28.22
N VAL A 19 1.51 18.52 27.76
CA VAL A 19 1.09 18.92 26.41
C VAL A 19 0.85 20.42 26.36
N LYS A 20 1.56 21.12 25.47
CA LYS A 20 1.35 22.55 25.19
C LYS A 20 0.52 22.73 23.91
N ALA A 21 -0.48 23.60 23.97
CA ALA A 21 -1.24 24.00 22.80
C ALA A 21 -0.31 24.61 21.73
N SER A 22 -0.45 24.18 20.47
CA SER A 22 0.36 24.65 19.36
C SER A 22 -0.48 24.80 18.10
N SER A 23 -0.59 26.04 17.60
CA SER A 23 -1.31 26.33 16.35
C SER A 23 -0.68 25.61 15.14
N SER A 24 0.65 25.43 15.13
CA SER A 24 1.34 24.66 14.08
C SER A 24 0.91 23.19 14.11
N ARG A 25 0.95 22.56 15.29
CA ARG A 25 0.54 21.14 15.44
C ARG A 25 -0.93 20.95 15.10
N PHE A 26 -1.79 21.88 15.51
CA PHE A 26 -3.21 21.86 15.18
C PHE A 26 -3.42 21.90 13.66
N THR A 27 -2.79 22.85 12.98
CA THR A 27 -2.90 23.02 11.52
C THR A 27 -2.33 21.83 10.76
N GLU A 28 -1.16 21.30 11.15
CA GLU A 28 -0.56 20.11 10.56
C GLU A 28 -1.44 18.87 10.73
N GLY A 29 -2.05 18.72 11.92
CA GLY A 29 -2.96 17.63 12.19
C GLY A 29 -4.22 17.70 11.34
N LEU A 30 -4.80 18.89 11.15
CA LEU A 30 -5.93 19.09 10.22
C LEU A 30 -5.56 18.78 8.78
N ARG A 31 -4.34 19.13 8.31
CA ARG A 31 -3.86 18.77 6.98
C ARG A 31 -3.77 17.25 6.80
N LEU A 32 -3.28 16.53 7.81
CA LEU A 32 -3.24 15.06 7.79
C LEU A 32 -4.64 14.45 7.75
N ILE A 33 -5.57 14.95 8.56
CA ILE A 33 -6.95 14.47 8.59
C ILE A 33 -7.63 14.69 7.24
N LEU A 34 -7.55 15.91 6.68
CA LEU A 34 -8.17 16.25 5.40
C LEU A 34 -7.61 15.39 4.26
N PHE A 35 -6.29 15.23 4.18
CA PHE A 35 -5.67 14.40 3.17
C PHE A 35 -5.96 12.90 3.38
N GLY A 36 -6.06 12.47 4.64
CA GLY A 36 -6.45 11.12 4.99
C GLY A 36 -7.86 10.79 4.53
N PHE A 37 -8.82 11.69 4.77
CA PHE A 37 -10.19 11.57 4.25
C PHE A 37 -10.20 11.52 2.72
N PHE A 38 -9.51 12.44 2.05
CA PHE A 38 -9.42 12.44 0.59
C PHE A 38 -8.93 11.09 0.03
N LYS A 39 -7.83 10.54 0.55
CA LYS A 39 -7.33 9.22 0.10
C LYS A 39 -8.31 8.09 0.37
N LYS A 40 -9.04 8.14 1.50
CA LYS A 40 -10.00 7.09 1.87
C LYS A 40 -11.27 7.18 1.00
N VAL A 41 -12.03 8.26 1.14
CA VAL A 41 -13.40 8.32 0.61
C VAL A 41 -13.48 8.73 -0.86
N VAL A 42 -12.47 9.43 -1.37
CA VAL A 42 -12.45 9.88 -2.78
C VAL A 42 -11.63 8.93 -3.65
N ILE A 43 -10.45 8.52 -3.18
CA ILE A 43 -9.56 7.67 -3.98
C ILE A 43 -9.89 6.18 -3.78
N ALA A 44 -9.76 5.67 -2.55
CA ALA A 44 -9.85 4.24 -2.31
C ALA A 44 -11.27 3.70 -2.51
N ASP A 45 -12.29 4.35 -1.95
CA ASP A 45 -13.67 3.85 -2.02
C ASP A 45 -14.22 3.89 -3.46
N ARG A 46 -13.75 4.82 -4.31
CA ARG A 46 -14.08 4.83 -5.75
C ARG A 46 -13.39 3.73 -6.53
N MET A 47 -12.11 3.45 -6.24
CA MET A 47 -11.43 2.30 -6.85
C MET A 47 -12.06 0.97 -6.42
N ALA A 48 -12.60 0.92 -5.20
CA ALA A 48 -13.26 -0.27 -4.67
C ALA A 48 -14.46 -0.70 -5.53
N GLU A 49 -15.19 0.23 -6.15
CA GLU A 49 -16.33 -0.09 -7.03
C GLU A 49 -15.91 -1.02 -8.17
N MET A 50 -14.87 -0.65 -8.92
CA MET A 50 -14.31 -1.48 -10.00
C MET A 50 -13.72 -2.79 -9.47
N VAL A 51 -12.96 -2.72 -8.37
CA VAL A 51 -12.32 -3.90 -7.79
C VAL A 51 -13.35 -4.93 -7.35
N ASN A 52 -14.43 -4.49 -6.71
CA ASN A 52 -15.48 -5.37 -6.20
C ASN A 52 -16.26 -6.06 -7.31
N VAL A 53 -16.52 -5.37 -8.43
CA VAL A 53 -17.18 -5.99 -9.59
C VAL A 53 -16.40 -7.22 -10.05
N VAL A 54 -15.07 -7.09 -10.19
CA VAL A 54 -14.21 -8.18 -10.68
C VAL A 54 -13.97 -9.27 -9.64
N TYR A 55 -13.58 -8.90 -8.42
CA TYR A 55 -13.19 -9.86 -7.38
C TYR A 55 -14.37 -10.60 -6.73
N ASN A 56 -15.60 -10.10 -6.89
CA ASN A 56 -16.81 -10.80 -6.41
C ASN A 56 -17.43 -11.68 -7.50
N HIS A 57 -17.02 -11.56 -8.77
CA HIS A 57 -17.50 -12.37 -9.88
C HIS A 57 -16.33 -12.92 -10.72
N PRO A 58 -15.40 -13.69 -10.12
CA PRO A 58 -14.16 -14.12 -10.79
C PRO A 58 -14.40 -14.96 -12.06
N GLY A 59 -15.57 -15.60 -12.17
CA GLY A 59 -15.98 -16.38 -13.34
C GLY A 59 -16.36 -15.55 -14.58
N GLU A 60 -16.67 -14.25 -14.42
CA GLU A 60 -17.26 -13.41 -15.48
C GLU A 60 -16.27 -12.42 -16.11
N HIS A 61 -15.07 -12.33 -15.54
CA HIS A 61 -14.02 -11.37 -15.92
C HIS A 61 -12.75 -12.07 -16.39
N TYR A 62 -12.13 -11.51 -17.44
CA TYR A 62 -10.98 -12.07 -18.14
C TYR A 62 -9.96 -11.00 -18.55
N GLY A 63 -8.73 -11.42 -18.81
CA GLY A 63 -7.68 -10.63 -19.43
C GLY A 63 -7.45 -9.29 -18.72
N PHE A 64 -7.62 -8.20 -19.48
CA PHE A 64 -7.34 -6.85 -19.01
C PHE A 64 -8.15 -6.42 -17.78
N SER A 65 -9.42 -6.83 -17.69
CA SER A 65 -10.28 -6.46 -16.56
C SER A 65 -9.72 -6.95 -15.21
N VAL A 66 -9.19 -8.17 -15.17
CA VAL A 66 -8.56 -8.78 -13.98
C VAL A 66 -7.25 -8.06 -13.63
N VAL A 67 -6.43 -7.76 -14.64
CA VAL A 67 -5.17 -7.02 -14.44
C VAL A 67 -5.46 -5.61 -13.91
N ALA A 68 -6.39 -4.89 -14.53
CA ALA A 68 -6.80 -3.55 -14.12
C ALA A 68 -7.35 -3.54 -12.69
N ALA A 69 -8.26 -4.46 -12.35
CA ALA A 69 -8.80 -4.59 -11.01
C ALA A 69 -7.70 -4.88 -9.97
N THR A 70 -6.71 -5.71 -10.31
CA THR A 70 -5.59 -6.00 -9.39
C THR A 70 -4.71 -4.76 -9.17
N VAL A 71 -4.43 -4.00 -10.23
CA VAL A 71 -3.69 -2.74 -10.13
C VAL A 71 -4.46 -1.71 -9.30
N PHE A 72 -5.75 -1.52 -9.58
CA PHE A 72 -6.60 -0.62 -8.79
C PHE A 72 -6.71 -1.08 -7.35
N PHE A 73 -6.75 -2.39 -7.10
CA PHE A 73 -6.76 -2.93 -5.75
C PHE A 73 -5.51 -2.53 -4.96
N ALA A 74 -4.31 -2.56 -5.57
CA ALA A 74 -3.09 -2.08 -4.92
C ALA A 74 -3.23 -0.61 -4.46
N PHE A 75 -3.77 0.27 -5.29
CA PHE A 75 -3.95 1.67 -4.90
C PHE A 75 -5.16 1.90 -3.98
N GLN A 76 -6.20 1.07 -4.06
CA GLN A 76 -7.30 1.02 -3.11
C GLN A 76 -6.79 0.70 -1.70
N ILE A 77 -6.12 -0.45 -1.51
CA ILE A 77 -5.64 -0.86 -0.19
C ILE A 77 -4.64 0.14 0.38
N TYR A 78 -3.80 0.74 -0.47
CA TYR A 78 -2.92 1.83 -0.07
C TYR A 78 -3.70 3.06 0.37
N GLY A 79 -4.64 3.54 -0.43
CA GLY A 79 -5.41 4.77 -0.15
C GLY A 79 -6.26 4.62 1.11
N ASP A 80 -6.88 3.46 1.28
CA ASP A 80 -7.69 3.08 2.44
C ASP A 80 -6.83 3.14 3.70
N PHE A 81 -5.75 2.34 3.73
CA PHE A 81 -4.95 2.21 4.95
C PHE A 81 -4.10 3.45 5.24
N SER A 82 -3.46 4.02 4.21
CA SER A 82 -2.73 5.26 4.37
C SER A 82 -3.64 6.41 4.75
N GLY A 83 -4.89 6.42 4.28
CA GLY A 83 -5.93 7.38 4.70
C GLY A 83 -6.22 7.29 6.19
N TYR A 84 -6.60 6.10 6.68
CA TYR A 84 -6.87 5.86 8.09
C TYR A 84 -5.69 6.21 9.01
N THR A 85 -4.47 5.82 8.62
CA THR A 85 -3.29 6.11 9.44
C THR A 85 -2.95 7.60 9.48
N ASP A 86 -3.21 8.36 8.41
CA ASP A 86 -3.03 9.82 8.43
C ASP A 86 -4.12 10.51 9.26
N ILE A 87 -5.37 10.05 9.24
CA ILE A 87 -6.41 10.56 10.14
C ILE A 87 -6.03 10.31 11.60
N ALA A 88 -5.55 9.10 11.93
CA ALA A 88 -5.11 8.76 13.27
C ALA A 88 -3.90 9.61 13.71
N ARG A 89 -2.89 9.75 12.84
CA ARG A 89 -1.71 10.59 13.09
C ARG A 89 -2.08 12.06 13.25
N GLY A 90 -2.99 12.59 12.43
CA GLY A 90 -3.44 13.97 12.50
C GLY A 90 -4.22 14.27 13.78
N SER A 91 -5.09 13.34 14.19
CA SER A 91 -5.83 13.43 15.46
C SER A 91 -4.87 13.43 16.65
N ALA A 92 -3.89 12.53 16.67
CA ALA A 92 -2.86 12.51 17.71
C ALA A 92 -2.00 13.78 17.70
N ARG A 93 -1.64 14.32 16.53
CA ARG A 93 -0.84 15.55 16.38
C ARG A 93 -1.53 16.73 17.03
N ILE A 94 -2.84 16.87 16.82
CA ILE A 94 -3.72 17.89 17.45
C ILE A 94 -3.68 17.74 18.99
N MET A 95 -3.73 16.50 19.49
CA MET A 95 -3.66 16.19 20.91
C MET A 95 -2.25 16.30 21.51
N GLY A 96 -1.24 16.71 20.72
CA GLY A 96 0.13 16.88 21.21
C GLY A 96 1.03 15.65 21.09
N TYR A 97 0.59 14.59 20.42
CA TYR A 97 1.33 13.33 20.29
C TYR A 97 1.73 13.02 18.85
N ASP A 98 2.87 12.35 18.71
CA ASP A 98 3.47 11.99 17.43
C ASP A 98 3.47 10.48 17.25
N LEU A 99 2.58 10.02 16.36
CA LEU A 99 2.48 8.63 15.95
C LEU A 99 3.39 8.32 14.76
N MET A 100 3.84 7.06 14.69
CA MET A 100 4.70 6.51 13.66
C MET A 100 4.09 6.62 12.26
N VAL A 101 4.94 6.85 11.27
CA VAL A 101 4.57 6.83 9.85
C VAL A 101 4.46 5.39 9.38
N ASN A 102 3.33 5.03 8.74
CA ASN A 102 3.13 3.68 8.19
C ASN A 102 3.52 3.52 6.73
N PHE A 103 3.48 4.59 5.92
CA PHE A 103 3.68 4.48 4.48
C PHE A 103 4.64 5.53 3.95
N ARG A 104 5.56 5.12 3.08
CA ARG A 104 6.55 6.00 2.42
C ARG A 104 6.72 5.64 0.94
N LEU A 105 5.75 6.01 0.10
CA LEU A 105 5.76 5.74 -1.34
C LEU A 105 6.18 4.29 -1.69
N PRO A 106 5.46 3.28 -1.17
CA PRO A 106 5.87 1.89 -1.25
C PRO A 106 5.93 1.36 -2.69
N TYR A 107 5.05 1.83 -3.59
CA TYR A 107 5.05 1.40 -4.99
C TYR A 107 6.19 1.98 -5.83
N PHE A 108 7.02 2.87 -5.26
CA PHE A 108 8.29 3.33 -5.87
C PHE A 108 9.51 2.55 -5.36
N SER A 109 9.31 1.33 -4.84
CA SER A 109 10.39 0.48 -4.32
C SER A 109 11.05 -0.33 -5.43
N LYS A 110 12.37 -0.50 -5.38
CA LYS A 110 13.16 -1.19 -6.41
C LYS A 110 13.34 -2.69 -6.15
N ASN A 111 12.84 -3.16 -5.01
CA ASN A 111 12.80 -4.57 -4.61
C ASN A 111 11.76 -4.78 -3.51
N VAL A 112 11.33 -6.02 -3.30
CA VAL A 112 10.28 -6.37 -2.32
C VAL A 112 10.72 -6.12 -0.87
N LYS A 113 12.02 -6.21 -0.55
CA LYS A 113 12.52 -5.85 0.79
C LYS A 113 12.34 -4.34 1.06
N GLU A 114 12.66 -3.50 0.08
CA GLU A 114 12.45 -2.05 0.16
C GLU A 114 10.96 -1.70 0.24
N PHE A 115 10.10 -2.44 -0.46
CA PHE A 115 8.64 -2.31 -0.36
C PHE A 115 8.17 -2.46 1.09
N TRP A 116 8.60 -3.52 1.79
CA TRP A 116 8.22 -3.75 3.20
C TRP A 116 8.86 -2.79 4.21
N GLN A 117 9.92 -2.08 3.82
CA GLN A 117 10.46 -0.96 4.60
C GLN A 117 9.66 0.34 4.45
N ARG A 118 8.74 0.37 3.47
CA ARG A 118 7.92 1.53 3.10
C ARG A 118 6.42 1.27 3.23
N TRP A 119 6.02 0.02 3.37
CA TRP A 119 4.65 -0.45 3.54
C TRP A 119 4.42 -0.91 4.98
N HIS A 120 3.34 -0.43 5.58
CA HIS A 120 2.89 -0.77 6.93
C HIS A 120 4.03 -0.86 7.96
N ILE A 121 4.86 0.19 8.01
CA ILE A 121 6.15 0.23 8.71
C ILE A 121 6.03 -0.17 10.20
N SER A 122 4.97 0.28 10.89
CA SER A 122 4.78 -0.07 12.30
C SER A 122 4.60 -1.59 12.50
N LEU A 123 3.79 -2.26 11.67
CA LEU A 123 3.64 -3.72 11.72
C LEU A 123 4.92 -4.44 11.28
N SER A 124 5.53 -4.01 10.17
CA SER A 124 6.76 -4.63 9.65
C SER A 124 7.89 -4.59 10.70
N THR A 125 8.01 -3.47 11.42
CA THR A 125 8.96 -3.35 12.53
C THR A 125 8.51 -4.13 13.76
N TRP A 126 7.21 -4.25 14.05
CA TRP A 126 6.65 -5.15 15.07
C TRP A 126 7.10 -6.59 14.88
N PHE A 127 6.86 -7.17 13.71
CA PHE A 127 7.31 -8.52 13.42
C PHE A 127 8.83 -8.67 13.47
N ARG A 128 9.58 -7.66 13.00
CA ARG A 128 11.05 -7.68 13.13
C ARG A 128 11.48 -7.77 14.59
N ASP A 129 10.99 -6.87 15.43
CA ASP A 129 11.50 -6.72 16.79
C ASP A 129 11.05 -7.84 17.72
N TYR A 130 9.80 -8.30 17.58
CA TYR A 130 9.19 -9.26 18.51
C TYR A 130 9.21 -10.71 18.02
N LEU A 131 9.24 -10.96 16.71
CA LEU A 131 9.27 -12.32 16.16
C LEU A 131 10.63 -12.65 15.54
N TYR A 132 11.11 -11.86 14.58
CA TYR A 132 12.34 -12.15 13.85
C TYR A 132 13.58 -12.21 14.76
N ILE A 133 13.76 -11.20 15.62
CA ILE A 133 14.90 -11.15 16.55
C ILE A 133 14.82 -12.30 17.57
N SER A 134 13.63 -12.57 18.10
CA SER A 134 13.39 -13.67 19.05
C SER A 134 13.74 -15.05 18.47
N MET A 135 13.57 -15.25 17.16
CA MET A 135 13.99 -16.47 16.45
C MET A 135 15.50 -16.55 16.16
N GLY A 136 16.30 -15.63 16.71
CA GLY A 136 17.75 -15.54 16.56
C GLY A 136 18.22 -14.53 15.49
N GLY A 137 17.30 -13.85 14.81
CA GLY A 137 17.61 -12.83 13.81
C GLY A 137 18.65 -13.28 12.78
N ASN A 138 19.73 -12.52 12.63
CA ASN A 138 20.83 -12.80 11.71
C ASN A 138 21.97 -13.64 12.33
N ARG A 139 21.84 -14.08 13.59
CA ARG A 139 22.98 -14.61 14.38
C ARG A 139 23.44 -16.01 13.96
N LYS A 140 22.59 -16.79 13.30
CA LYS A 140 22.86 -18.21 12.95
C LYS A 140 23.08 -18.42 11.44
N GLY A 141 23.69 -17.44 10.77
CA GLY A 141 24.05 -17.52 9.35
C GLY A 141 22.87 -17.34 8.37
N LYS A 142 23.21 -17.39 7.07
CA LYS A 142 22.28 -17.05 5.97
C LYS A 142 21.06 -17.97 5.90
N ASN A 143 21.24 -19.29 6.10
CA ASN A 143 20.14 -20.25 6.02
C ASN A 143 19.08 -19.99 7.10
N ARG A 144 19.50 -19.73 8.34
CA ARG A 144 18.57 -19.39 9.41
C ARG A 144 17.91 -18.04 9.20
N GLN A 145 18.65 -17.05 8.69
CA GLN A 145 18.08 -15.76 8.28
C GLN A 145 16.97 -15.93 7.23
N THR A 146 17.22 -16.73 6.19
CA THR A 146 16.25 -17.02 5.13
C THR A 146 15.00 -17.69 5.71
N PHE A 147 15.18 -18.74 6.51
CA PHE A 147 14.07 -19.43 7.18
C PHE A 147 13.26 -18.49 8.09
N ASN A 148 13.94 -17.75 8.96
CA ASN A 148 13.30 -16.80 9.88
C ASN A 148 12.51 -15.73 9.12
N THR A 149 13.05 -15.22 8.01
CA THR A 149 12.36 -14.23 7.16
C THR A 149 11.10 -14.83 6.56
N PHE A 150 11.18 -16.04 6.01
CA PHE A 150 10.03 -16.73 5.42
C PHE A 150 8.93 -16.98 6.47
N VAL A 151 9.29 -17.49 7.65
CA VAL A 151 8.36 -17.73 8.75
C VAL A 151 7.67 -16.44 9.18
N VAL A 152 8.41 -15.33 9.31
CA VAL A 152 7.81 -14.03 9.67
C VAL A 152 6.74 -13.60 8.69
N PHE A 153 6.95 -13.78 7.38
CA PHE A 153 5.94 -13.41 6.40
C PHE A 153 4.72 -14.35 6.40
N VAL A 154 4.91 -15.65 6.61
CA VAL A 154 3.78 -16.59 6.75
C VAL A 154 2.95 -16.26 7.99
N VAL A 155 3.60 -16.01 9.13
CA VAL A 155 2.93 -15.59 10.37
C VAL A 155 2.26 -14.21 10.19
N SER A 156 2.88 -13.30 9.45
CA SER A 156 2.23 -12.03 9.07
C SER A 156 0.98 -12.26 8.24
N GLY A 157 0.97 -13.23 7.32
CA GLY A 157 -0.23 -13.65 6.59
C GLY A 157 -1.32 -14.10 7.54
N LEU A 158 -1.01 -15.03 8.44
CA LEU A 158 -1.96 -15.53 9.45
C LEU A 158 -2.52 -14.42 10.36
N TRP A 159 -1.75 -13.36 10.62
CA TRP A 159 -2.24 -12.21 11.39
C TRP A 159 -3.35 -11.43 10.67
N HIS A 160 -3.43 -11.48 9.34
CA HIS A 160 -4.48 -10.81 8.58
C HIS A 160 -5.81 -11.57 8.55
N GLY A 161 -5.80 -12.89 8.70
CA GLY A 161 -7.02 -13.70 8.72
C GLY A 161 -6.75 -15.20 8.63
N ALA A 162 -7.79 -16.00 8.89
CA ALA A 162 -7.69 -17.47 8.93
C ALA A 162 -7.78 -18.14 7.54
N ASN A 163 -8.04 -17.37 6.48
CA ASN A 163 -8.14 -17.89 5.12
C ASN A 163 -6.75 -18.29 4.56
N TRP A 164 -6.69 -19.42 3.85
CA TRP A 164 -5.47 -19.89 3.18
C TRP A 164 -4.91 -18.88 2.17
N THR A 165 -5.75 -18.01 1.62
CA THR A 165 -5.32 -16.91 0.76
C THR A 165 -4.25 -16.04 1.43
N PHE A 166 -4.37 -15.74 2.72
CA PHE A 166 -3.37 -14.94 3.45
C PHE A 166 -2.07 -15.69 3.72
N VAL A 167 -2.14 -17.00 3.95
CA VAL A 167 -0.96 -17.85 4.10
C VAL A 167 -0.16 -17.87 2.80
N ILE A 168 -0.83 -18.03 1.65
CA ILE A 168 -0.21 -17.99 0.33
C ILE A 168 0.39 -16.60 0.06
N TRP A 169 -0.35 -15.54 0.34
CA TRP A 169 0.14 -14.16 0.22
C TRP A 169 1.42 -13.94 1.05
N GLY A 170 1.43 -14.38 2.31
CA GLY A 170 2.60 -14.30 3.19
C GLY A 170 3.78 -15.12 2.63
N ALA A 171 3.53 -16.37 2.23
CA ALA A 171 4.55 -17.23 1.64
C ALA A 171 5.18 -16.62 0.37
N LEU A 172 4.37 -16.00 -0.51
CA LEU A 172 4.87 -15.31 -1.71
C LEU A 172 5.80 -14.15 -1.35
N HIS A 173 5.43 -13.28 -0.40
CA HIS A 173 6.31 -12.20 0.03
C HIS A 173 7.59 -12.72 0.71
N GLY A 174 7.48 -13.78 1.52
CA GLY A 174 8.63 -14.46 2.11
C GLY A 174 9.59 -15.01 1.05
N LEU A 175 9.05 -15.64 0.01
CA LEU A 175 9.81 -16.13 -1.13
C LEU A 175 10.47 -14.96 -1.89
N TYR A 176 9.76 -13.89 -2.19
CA TYR A 176 10.32 -12.76 -2.94
C TYR A 176 11.48 -12.08 -2.21
N VAL A 177 11.36 -11.88 -0.89
CA VAL A 177 12.43 -11.26 -0.09
C VAL A 177 13.64 -12.17 0.00
N THR A 178 13.44 -13.47 0.26
CA THR A 178 14.54 -14.43 0.42
C THR A 178 15.24 -14.72 -0.91
N ALA A 179 14.48 -14.96 -1.98
CA ALA A 179 15.00 -15.13 -3.33
C ALA A 179 15.75 -13.88 -3.79
N GLY A 180 15.22 -12.67 -3.54
CA GLY A 180 15.91 -11.41 -3.86
C GLY A 180 17.27 -11.27 -3.17
N SER A 181 17.41 -11.77 -1.94
CA SER A 181 18.69 -11.80 -1.21
C SER A 181 19.65 -12.82 -1.81
N MET A 182 19.18 -14.03 -2.13
CA MET A 182 19.99 -15.12 -2.69
C MET A 182 20.46 -14.82 -4.12
N MET A 183 19.60 -14.22 -4.95
CA MET A 183 19.88 -13.89 -6.35
C MET A 183 20.68 -12.59 -6.52
N SER A 184 21.06 -11.91 -5.44
CA SER A 184 21.79 -10.63 -5.51
C SER A 184 23.11 -10.73 -6.29
N GLY A 185 23.83 -11.86 -6.19
CA GLY A 185 25.05 -12.12 -6.97
C GLY A 185 24.79 -12.33 -8.46
N ILE A 186 23.73 -13.08 -8.80
CA ILE A 186 23.32 -13.31 -10.20
C ILE A 186 22.89 -11.99 -10.83
N ARG A 187 22.08 -11.20 -10.12
CA ARG A 187 21.63 -9.89 -10.58
C ARG A 187 22.80 -8.94 -10.87
N LYS A 188 23.86 -8.95 -10.05
CA LYS A 188 25.08 -8.18 -10.32
C LYS A 188 25.76 -8.62 -11.63
N LYS A 189 25.88 -9.92 -11.87
CA LYS A 189 26.45 -10.46 -13.12
C LYS A 189 25.62 -10.09 -14.34
N VAL A 190 24.30 -10.29 -14.28
CA VAL A 190 23.36 -9.91 -15.36
C VAL A 190 23.42 -8.42 -15.64
N ASN A 191 23.42 -7.57 -14.61
CA ASN A 191 23.54 -6.13 -14.79
C ASN A 191 24.87 -5.73 -15.44
N SER A 192 25.97 -6.39 -15.08
CA SER A 192 27.27 -6.15 -15.71
C SER A 192 27.26 -6.55 -17.18
N PHE A 193 26.66 -7.69 -17.52
CA PHE A 193 26.53 -8.18 -18.89
C PHE A 193 25.67 -7.25 -19.75
N LEU A 194 24.55 -6.77 -19.22
CA LEU A 194 23.65 -5.82 -19.89
C LEU A 194 24.18 -4.37 -19.90
N GLY A 195 25.34 -4.09 -19.28
CA GLY A 195 25.88 -2.73 -19.14
C GLY A 195 25.05 -1.80 -18.24
N TRP A 196 24.15 -2.35 -17.43
CA TRP A 196 23.21 -1.61 -16.58
C TRP A 196 23.88 -1.05 -15.31
N LYS A 197 24.34 0.20 -15.37
CA LYS A 197 24.86 0.93 -14.20
C LYS A 197 23.74 1.21 -13.18
N GLU A 198 24.07 1.23 -11.89
CA GLU A 198 23.08 1.40 -10.80
C GLU A 198 22.27 2.71 -10.88
N ASN A 199 22.85 3.75 -11.47
CA ASN A 199 22.23 5.06 -11.55
C ASN A 199 21.35 5.27 -12.79
N MET A 200 21.33 4.32 -13.74
CA MET A 200 20.55 4.46 -14.98
C MET A 200 19.05 4.58 -14.69
N PRO A 201 18.37 5.61 -15.24
CA PRO A 201 16.92 5.78 -15.07
C PRO A 201 16.12 4.56 -15.53
N ILE A 202 16.49 3.98 -16.68
CA ILE A 202 15.80 2.81 -17.25
C ILE A 202 15.83 1.61 -16.29
N ARG A 203 16.97 1.35 -15.63
CA ARG A 203 17.11 0.29 -14.63
C ARG A 203 16.23 0.55 -13.42
N LYS A 204 16.15 1.81 -12.94
CA LYS A 204 15.29 2.17 -11.81
C LYS A 204 13.82 1.93 -12.14
N ILE A 205 13.38 2.29 -13.33
CA ILE A 205 12.01 2.06 -13.81
C ILE A 205 11.73 0.56 -13.90
N TYR A 206 12.65 -0.21 -14.49
CA TYR A 206 12.55 -1.67 -14.56
C TYR A 206 12.43 -2.32 -13.17
N ASP A 207 13.31 -1.94 -12.23
CA ASP A 207 13.33 -2.48 -10.88
C ASP A 207 12.03 -2.17 -10.11
N ILE A 208 11.50 -0.95 -10.29
CA ILE A 208 10.21 -0.54 -9.73
C ILE A 208 9.07 -1.34 -10.36
N GLY A 209 9.03 -1.44 -11.69
CA GLY A 209 8.02 -2.20 -12.43
C GLY A 209 7.99 -3.67 -12.02
N LEU A 210 9.14 -4.32 -11.95
CA LEU A 210 9.25 -5.71 -11.52
C LEU A 210 8.76 -5.91 -10.07
N THR A 211 9.15 -5.01 -9.17
CA THR A 211 8.70 -5.06 -7.76
C THR A 211 7.19 -4.88 -7.67
N PHE A 212 6.64 -3.92 -8.42
CA PHE A 212 5.22 -3.65 -8.46
C PHE A 212 4.44 -4.86 -8.98
N LEU A 213 4.91 -5.51 -10.06
CA LEU A 213 4.26 -6.71 -10.61
C LEU A 213 4.25 -7.88 -9.61
N LEU A 214 5.37 -8.16 -8.94
CA LEU A 214 5.44 -9.22 -7.92
C LEU A 214 4.48 -8.94 -6.76
N VAL A 215 4.44 -7.68 -6.29
CA VAL A 215 3.52 -7.26 -5.23
C VAL A 215 2.06 -7.37 -5.67
N ASN A 216 1.71 -6.97 -6.90
CA ASN A 216 0.36 -7.12 -7.45
C ASN A 216 -0.06 -8.58 -7.57
N PHE A 217 0.85 -9.46 -8.00
CA PHE A 217 0.55 -10.90 -8.06
C PHE A 217 0.21 -11.46 -6.68
N ALA A 218 0.96 -11.08 -5.63
CA ALA A 218 0.61 -11.44 -4.27
C ALA A 218 -0.74 -10.84 -3.85
N TRP A 219 -1.04 -9.60 -4.23
CA TRP A 219 -2.30 -8.95 -3.90
C TRP A 219 -3.55 -9.67 -4.43
N ILE A 220 -3.46 -10.46 -5.51
CA ILE A 220 -4.58 -11.30 -5.97
C ILE A 220 -5.05 -12.23 -4.85
N PHE A 221 -4.11 -12.89 -4.16
CA PHE A 221 -4.45 -13.76 -3.03
C PHE A 221 -5.00 -12.94 -1.87
N PHE A 222 -4.42 -11.79 -1.55
CA PHE A 222 -4.92 -10.96 -0.44
C PHE A 222 -6.36 -10.47 -0.65
N ARG A 223 -6.77 -10.17 -1.89
CA ARG A 223 -8.11 -9.66 -2.19
C ARG A 223 -9.15 -10.75 -2.46
N ALA A 224 -8.75 -11.89 -3.01
CA ALA A 224 -9.69 -12.96 -3.35
C ALA A 224 -10.46 -13.47 -2.13
N ASN A 225 -11.75 -13.81 -2.30
CA ASN A 225 -12.59 -14.27 -1.19
C ASN A 225 -12.18 -15.67 -0.71
N ASN A 226 -11.60 -16.47 -1.60
CA ASN A 226 -11.05 -17.80 -1.30
C ASN A 226 -9.95 -18.17 -2.31
N THR A 227 -9.27 -19.29 -2.08
CA THR A 227 -8.17 -19.75 -2.94
C THR A 227 -8.64 -20.14 -4.34
N GLY A 228 -9.84 -20.71 -4.48
CA GLY A 228 -10.45 -21.02 -5.77
C GLY A 228 -10.68 -19.79 -6.63
N ASP A 229 -11.20 -18.72 -6.04
CA ASP A 229 -11.37 -17.41 -6.71
C ASP A 229 -10.01 -16.87 -7.17
N ALA A 230 -8.99 -16.92 -6.33
CA ALA A 230 -7.64 -16.45 -6.67
C ALA A 230 -7.05 -17.19 -7.88
N PHE A 231 -7.14 -18.53 -7.89
CA PHE A 231 -6.66 -19.33 -9.01
C PHE A 231 -7.50 -19.13 -10.27
N THR A 232 -8.81 -18.93 -10.14
CA THR A 232 -9.70 -18.61 -11.26
C THR A 232 -9.28 -17.29 -11.91
N LEU A 233 -9.08 -16.23 -11.13
CA LEU A 233 -8.61 -14.94 -11.61
C LEU A 233 -7.24 -15.06 -12.29
N ILE A 234 -6.28 -15.79 -11.70
CA ILE A 234 -4.95 -16.01 -12.29
C ILE A 234 -5.07 -16.72 -13.64
N ALA A 235 -5.88 -17.78 -13.73
CA ALA A 235 -6.11 -18.49 -14.99
C ALA A 235 -6.76 -17.58 -16.04
N HIS A 236 -7.71 -16.74 -15.61
CA HIS A 236 -8.45 -15.82 -16.47
C HIS A 236 -7.61 -14.63 -16.98
N ILE A 237 -6.47 -14.31 -16.38
CA ILE A 237 -5.50 -13.35 -16.95
C ILE A 237 -4.99 -13.83 -18.31
N PHE A 238 -4.72 -15.13 -18.46
CA PHE A 238 -4.11 -15.72 -19.66
C PHE A 238 -5.12 -16.41 -20.59
N LYS A 239 -6.31 -16.72 -20.08
CA LYS A 239 -7.37 -17.38 -20.86
C LYS A 239 -8.08 -16.36 -21.75
N ASN A 240 -8.43 -16.79 -22.96
CA ASN A 240 -9.32 -16.07 -23.86
C ASN A 240 -8.80 -14.67 -24.29
N SER A 241 -7.64 -14.63 -24.95
CA SER A 241 -7.03 -13.40 -25.49
C SER A 241 -7.96 -12.61 -26.42
N SER A 242 -8.91 -13.28 -27.08
CA SER A 242 -9.96 -12.67 -27.91
C SER A 242 -10.98 -11.83 -27.14
N HIS A 243 -11.07 -11.97 -25.81
CA HIS A 243 -12.02 -11.27 -24.95
C HIS A 243 -11.34 -10.31 -23.96
N TRP A 244 -10.12 -9.85 -24.25
CA TRP A 244 -9.45 -8.84 -23.42
C TRP A 244 -10.25 -7.53 -23.29
N PHE A 245 -11.12 -7.25 -24.28
CA PHE A 245 -12.12 -6.19 -24.26
C PHE A 245 -13.54 -6.78 -24.40
N SER A 246 -13.91 -7.67 -23.48
CA SER A 246 -15.24 -8.30 -23.45
C SER A 246 -16.37 -7.28 -23.20
N THR A 247 -17.60 -7.68 -23.48
CA THR A 247 -18.82 -6.97 -23.07
C THR A 247 -18.87 -6.75 -21.55
N SER A 248 -18.31 -7.66 -20.74
CA SER A 248 -18.19 -7.48 -19.29
C SER A 248 -17.23 -6.34 -18.90
N PHE A 249 -16.23 -6.02 -19.73
CA PHE A 249 -15.40 -4.83 -19.51
C PHE A 249 -16.16 -3.53 -19.84
N ILE A 250 -17.00 -3.52 -20.88
CA ILE A 250 -17.83 -2.37 -21.25
C ILE A 250 -18.78 -1.98 -20.10
N GLN A 251 -19.36 -2.95 -19.39
CA GLN A 251 -20.21 -2.69 -18.23
C GLN A 251 -19.45 -2.01 -17.07
N THR A 252 -18.12 -2.14 -17.03
CA THR A 252 -17.27 -1.51 -16.01
C THR A 252 -16.62 -0.21 -16.46
N TRP A 253 -16.96 0.31 -17.65
CA TRP A 253 -16.20 1.42 -18.26
C TRP A 253 -16.20 2.69 -17.42
N ASP A 254 -17.32 3.02 -16.79
CA ASP A 254 -17.45 4.21 -15.94
C ASP A 254 -16.57 4.07 -14.69
N SER A 255 -16.72 2.97 -13.95
CA SER A 255 -15.92 2.68 -12.75
C SER A 255 -14.43 2.53 -13.08
N PHE A 256 -14.08 1.96 -14.23
CA PHE A 256 -12.72 1.88 -14.75
C PHE A 256 -12.15 3.27 -15.01
N THR A 257 -12.88 4.12 -15.73
CA THR A 257 -12.46 5.49 -16.07
C THR A 257 -12.25 6.32 -14.82
N ILE A 258 -13.19 6.25 -13.86
CA ILE A 258 -13.07 6.93 -12.57
C ILE A 258 -11.84 6.41 -11.81
N SER A 259 -11.66 5.09 -11.73
CA SER A 259 -10.49 4.48 -11.05
C SER A 259 -9.17 4.92 -11.69
N LEU A 260 -9.12 5.02 -13.02
CA LEU A 260 -7.94 5.49 -13.75
C LEU A 260 -7.63 6.96 -13.46
N VAL A 261 -8.64 7.82 -13.41
CA VAL A 261 -8.49 9.23 -13.02
C VAL A 261 -8.01 9.35 -11.58
N MET A 262 -8.61 8.59 -10.64
CA MET A 262 -8.19 8.59 -9.23
C MET A 262 -6.75 8.07 -9.08
N LEU A 263 -6.36 7.07 -9.87
CA LEU A 263 -4.99 6.56 -9.90
C LEU A 263 -4.01 7.62 -10.39
N ALA A 264 -4.30 8.25 -11.53
CA ALA A 264 -3.46 9.30 -12.09
C ALA A 264 -3.31 10.48 -11.10
N LEU A 265 -4.40 10.90 -10.46
CA LEU A 265 -4.42 11.94 -9.45
C LEU A 265 -3.57 11.58 -8.23
N LEU A 266 -3.72 10.36 -7.70
CA LEU A 266 -2.94 9.90 -6.57
C LEU A 266 -1.43 9.84 -6.89
N LEU A 267 -1.06 9.31 -8.06
CA LEU A 267 0.33 9.24 -8.51
C LEU A 267 0.91 10.63 -8.70
N PHE A 268 0.15 11.56 -9.30
CA PHE A 268 0.56 12.95 -9.45
C PHE A 268 0.84 13.59 -8.09
N ILE A 269 -0.07 13.46 -7.12
CA ILE A 269 0.13 13.96 -5.75
C ILE A 269 1.38 13.33 -5.13
N GLN A 270 1.55 12.01 -5.25
CA GLN A 270 2.72 11.30 -4.72
C GLN A 270 4.05 11.79 -5.32
N LEU A 271 4.06 12.15 -6.60
CA LEU A 271 5.23 12.73 -7.25
C LEU A 271 5.52 14.15 -6.72
N LEU A 272 4.49 14.97 -6.52
CA LEU A 272 4.64 16.31 -5.94
C LEU A 272 5.20 16.27 -4.51
N ILE A 273 4.69 15.36 -3.68
CA ILE A 273 5.11 15.20 -2.28
C ILE A 273 6.26 14.20 -2.12
N ARG A 274 7.02 13.89 -3.18
CA ARG A 274 8.06 12.85 -3.08
C ARG A 274 9.18 13.18 -2.10
N LYS A 275 9.46 14.47 -1.88
CA LYS A 275 10.57 14.97 -1.05
C LYS A 275 10.16 15.31 0.39
N SER A 276 8.87 15.35 0.72
CA SER A 276 8.33 15.78 2.01
C SER A 276 6.95 15.18 2.23
N ASP A 277 6.44 15.08 3.45
CA ASP A 277 5.05 14.67 3.62
C ASP A 277 4.05 15.75 3.18
N PHE A 278 2.78 15.38 3.04
CA PHE A 278 1.74 16.30 2.58
C PHE A 278 1.58 17.54 3.48
N PRO A 279 1.55 17.44 4.83
CA PRO A 279 1.42 18.61 5.71
C PRO A 279 2.55 19.64 5.56
N ASP A 280 3.80 19.17 5.45
CA ASP A 280 4.97 20.03 5.25
C ASP A 280 4.96 20.66 3.86
N TRP A 281 4.71 19.86 2.82
CA TRP A 281 4.62 20.35 1.44
C TRP A 281 3.54 21.41 1.28
N ALA A 282 2.32 21.14 1.77
CA ALA A 282 1.19 22.05 1.68
C ALA A 282 1.42 23.32 2.53
N GLY A 283 2.10 23.19 3.66
CA GLY A 283 2.43 24.32 4.53
C GLY A 283 3.34 25.37 3.87
N LYS A 284 4.26 24.91 3.01
CA LYS A 284 5.25 25.73 2.29
C LYS A 284 4.71 26.44 1.05
N GLN A 285 3.49 26.12 0.60
CA GLN A 285 2.92 26.75 -0.59
C GLN A 285 2.45 28.19 -0.32
N PRO A 286 2.41 29.06 -1.36
CA PRO A 286 1.81 30.39 -1.26
C PRO A 286 0.37 30.33 -0.74
N ALA A 287 -0.07 31.35 -0.01
CA ALA A 287 -1.36 31.36 0.68
C ALA A 287 -2.53 30.99 -0.24
N ILE A 288 -2.60 31.60 -1.43
CA ILE A 288 -3.66 31.33 -2.42
C ILE A 288 -3.68 29.84 -2.78
N LEU A 289 -2.55 29.28 -3.21
CA LEU A 289 -2.46 27.86 -3.57
C LEU A 289 -2.79 26.94 -2.39
N ARG A 290 -2.31 27.27 -1.19
CA ARG A 290 -2.50 26.50 0.03
C ARG A 290 -3.96 26.41 0.44
N TYR A 291 -4.68 27.55 0.49
CA TYR A 291 -6.09 27.56 0.87
C TYR A 291 -6.98 27.01 -0.25
N SER A 292 -6.67 27.30 -1.53
CA SER A 292 -7.37 26.68 -2.65
C SER A 292 -7.23 25.16 -2.62
N LEU A 293 -6.05 24.62 -2.33
CA LEU A 293 -5.85 23.18 -2.16
C LEU A 293 -6.74 22.60 -1.04
N TYR A 294 -6.84 23.29 0.11
CA TYR A 294 -7.71 22.82 1.20
C TYR A 294 -9.17 22.82 0.80
N MET A 295 -9.63 23.88 0.12
CA MET A 295 -11.01 23.95 -0.34
C MET A 295 -11.29 22.89 -1.40
N ILE A 296 -10.38 22.67 -2.35
CA ILE A 296 -10.52 21.62 -3.37
C ILE A 296 -10.59 20.24 -2.71
N LEU A 297 -9.71 19.95 -1.76
CA LEU A 297 -9.73 18.67 -1.03
C LEU A 297 -11.02 18.52 -0.23
N LEU A 298 -11.44 19.56 0.50
CA LEU A 298 -12.68 19.53 1.29
C LEU A 298 -13.91 19.31 0.41
N TRP A 299 -14.06 20.08 -0.67
CA TRP A 299 -15.16 19.91 -1.62
C TRP A 299 -15.10 18.56 -2.32
N SER A 300 -13.91 18.05 -2.63
CA SER A 300 -13.80 16.72 -3.24
C SER A 300 -14.28 15.61 -2.30
N VAL A 301 -13.97 15.73 -1.00
CA VAL A 301 -14.49 14.82 0.03
C VAL A 301 -16.01 14.91 0.12
N LEU A 302 -16.57 16.12 0.12
CA LEU A 302 -18.03 16.32 0.26
C LEU A 302 -18.83 15.89 -0.98
N LEU A 303 -18.32 16.16 -2.18
CA LEU A 303 -19.04 15.93 -3.44
C LEU A 303 -18.77 14.56 -4.05
N PHE A 304 -17.53 14.08 -3.96
CA PHE A 304 -17.12 12.82 -4.60
C PHE A 304 -16.88 11.69 -3.60
N GLY A 305 -16.89 11.97 -2.29
CA GLY A 305 -16.79 10.96 -1.25
C GLY A 305 -17.88 9.91 -1.42
N ASN A 306 -17.48 8.64 -1.54
CA ASN A 306 -18.43 7.53 -1.50
C ASN A 306 -18.67 7.18 -0.02
N PHE A 307 -19.72 7.75 0.56
CA PHE A 307 -20.14 7.52 1.95
C PHE A 307 -21.02 6.27 2.13
N GLY A 308 -21.11 5.39 1.12
CA GLY A 308 -21.79 4.10 1.23
C GLY A 308 -21.13 3.18 2.28
N ASN A 309 -21.76 2.02 2.55
CA ASN A 309 -21.28 1.03 3.54
C ASN A 309 -20.00 0.26 3.10
N HIS A 310 -18.97 0.96 2.60
CA HIS A 310 -17.66 0.37 2.33
C HIS A 310 -16.86 0.29 3.64
N GLN A 311 -16.95 -0.86 4.32
CA GLN A 311 -16.15 -1.11 5.52
C GLN A 311 -14.65 -1.03 5.22
N PHE A 312 -13.86 -0.59 6.21
CA PHE A 312 -12.39 -0.65 6.13
C PHE A 312 -11.94 -2.05 5.73
N ILE A 313 -10.99 -2.17 4.80
CA ILE A 313 -10.71 -3.45 4.15
C ILE A 313 -10.32 -4.57 5.13
N TYR A 314 -9.65 -4.25 6.23
CA TYR A 314 -9.29 -5.25 7.25
C TYR A 314 -10.48 -5.84 7.99
N PHE A 315 -11.64 -5.18 8.01
CA PHE A 315 -12.84 -5.72 8.64
C PHE A 315 -13.61 -6.68 7.73
N GLN A 316 -13.18 -6.85 6.49
CA GLN A 316 -13.75 -7.81 5.54
C GLN A 316 -13.12 -9.20 5.65
N PHE A 317 -12.14 -9.39 6.54
CA PHE A 317 -11.30 -10.58 6.63
C PHE A 317 -11.43 -11.32 7.96
#